data_AF-A0A355FPJ7-F1
#
_entry.id   AF-A0A355FPJ7-F1
#
_cell.length_a   1.000
_cell.length_b   1.000
_cell.length_c   1.000
_cell.angle_alpha   90.00
_cell.angle_beta   90.00
_cell.angle_gamma   90.00
#
_symmetry.space_group_name_H-M   'P 1'
#
loop_
_entity.id
_entity.type
_entity.pdbx_description
1 polymer ?
#
loop_
_entity_poly.entity_id
_entity_poly.type
_entity_poly.pdbx_seq_one_letter_code
_entity_poly.pdbx_strand_id
1 'polypeptide(L)' 'MSMFCFQCEQTVGGKGCTKIGVCGKQPAVANLQDELTCALVGLARAAQNQTPD' A
#
# COMPACT_ATOMS: atom_id res chain seq x y z
N MET A 1 -9.21 -11.14 -2.65
CA MET A 1 -8.61 -9.95 -3.31
C MET A 1 -7.13 -10.22 -3.48
N SER A 2 -6.49 -9.93 -4.61
CA SER A 2 -5.04 -10.12 -4.76
C SER A 2 -4.20 -8.89 -4.35
N MET A 3 -4.82 -7.71 -4.33
CA MET A 3 -4.28 -6.43 -3.86
C MET A 3 -5.42 -5.49 -3.45
N PHE A 4 -5.12 -4.35 -2.85
CA PHE A 4 -6.02 -3.20 -2.77
C PHE A 4 -5.22 -1.90 -2.88
N CYS A 5 -5.51 -1.06 -3.86
CA CYS A 5 -4.80 0.21 -4.03
C CYS A 5 -5.74 1.30 -4.57
N PHE A 6 -5.84 2.42 -3.85
CA PHE A 6 -6.71 3.55 -4.17
C PHE A 6 -6.00 4.92 -4.24
N GLN A 7 -4.67 4.93 -4.32
CA GLN A 7 -3.86 6.13 -4.08
C GLN A 7 -3.92 7.20 -5.19
N CYS A 8 -4.28 6.82 -6.42
CA CYS A 8 -4.30 7.73 -7.56
C CYS A 8 -5.73 7.93 -8.08
N GLU A 9 -5.94 9.05 -8.76
CA GLU A 9 -7.26 9.41 -9.32
C GLU A 9 -7.80 8.34 -10.28
N GLN A 10 -6.92 7.68 -11.04
CA GLN A 10 -7.26 6.75 -12.11
C GLN A 10 -7.62 5.33 -11.61
N THR A 11 -7.98 5.15 -10.34
CA THR A 11 -8.31 3.81 -9.83
C THR A 11 -9.52 3.21 -10.54
N VAL A 12 -9.62 1.86 -10.57
CA VAL A 12 -10.74 1.18 -11.22
C VAL A 12 -12.07 1.67 -10.64
N GLY A 13 -12.89 2.27 -11.50
CA GLY A 13 -14.20 2.81 -11.15
C GLY A 13 -14.17 3.94 -10.10
N GLY A 14 -13.03 4.63 -9.92
CA GLY A 14 -12.87 5.67 -8.91
C GLY A 14 -12.98 5.16 -7.46
N LYS A 15 -12.73 3.87 -7.23
CA LYS A 15 -12.87 3.23 -5.90
C LYS A 15 -11.59 2.58 -5.42
N GLY A 16 -11.02 1.69 -6.24
CA GLY A 16 -9.83 0.94 -5.85
C GLY A 16 -9.48 -0.19 -6.81
N CYS A 17 -8.20 -0.36 -7.07
CA CYS A 17 -7.66 -1.45 -7.87
C CYS A 17 -7.52 -2.70 -7.00
N THR A 18 -8.17 -3.80 -7.39
CA THR A 18 -8.24 -5.05 -6.58
C THR A 18 -7.63 -6.29 -7.24
N LYS A 19 -7.26 -6.18 -8.53
CA LYS A 19 -6.67 -7.26 -9.34
C LYS A 19 -5.38 -6.85 -10.03
N ILE A 20 -5.33 -5.65 -10.60
CA ILE A 20 -4.17 -4.98 -11.20
C ILE A 20 -4.43 -3.48 -11.14
N GLY A 21 -3.39 -2.66 -10.99
CA GLY A 21 -3.50 -1.22 -11.07
C GLY A 21 -3.81 -0.73 -12.48
N VAL A 22 -4.66 0.29 -12.62
CA VAL A 22 -4.85 0.98 -13.92
C VAL A 22 -3.54 1.56 -14.44
N CYS A 23 -2.64 1.96 -13.54
CA CYS A 23 -1.28 2.37 -13.85
C CYS A 23 -0.32 1.22 -14.21
N GLY A 24 -0.78 -0.03 -14.27
CA GLY A 24 0.03 -1.22 -14.56
C GLY A 24 0.68 -1.89 -13.33
N LYS A 25 0.47 -1.34 -12.12
CA LYS A 25 1.01 -1.93 -10.87
C LYS A 25 0.49 -3.36 -10.67
N GLN A 26 1.41 -4.33 -10.62
CA GLN A 26 1.08 -5.74 -10.36
C GLN A 26 0.74 -5.97 -8.89
N PRO A 27 -0.11 -6.95 -8.55
CA PRO A 27 -0.45 -7.27 -7.16
C PRO A 27 0.75 -7.52 -6.25
N ALA A 28 1.75 -8.24 -6.73
CA ALA A 28 2.98 -8.50 -5.97
C ALA A 28 3.70 -7.19 -5.60
N VAL A 29 3.76 -6.23 -6.52
CA VAL A 29 4.36 -4.91 -6.26
C VAL A 29 3.48 -4.09 -5.31
N ALA A 30 2.16 -4.17 -5.44
CA ALA A 30 1.24 -3.50 -4.51
C ALA A 30 1.43 -4.01 -3.07
N ASN A 31 1.47 -5.33 -2.88
CA ASN A 31 1.61 -5.93 -1.54
C ASN A 31 3.00 -5.62 -0.93
N LEU A 32 4.07 -5.61 -1.72
CA LEU A 32 5.40 -5.17 -1.24
C LEU A 32 5.42 -3.69 -0.85
N GLN A 33 4.66 -2.83 -1.55
CA GLN A 33 4.51 -1.43 -1.16
C GLN A 33 3.70 -1.27 0.14
N ASP A 34 2.71 -2.13 0.37
CA ASP A 34 1.97 -2.17 1.63
C ASP A 34 2.88 -2.59 2.79
N GLU A 35 3.66 -3.67 2.63
CA GLU A 35 4.65 -4.12 3.62
C GLU A 35 5.72 -3.05 3.92
N LEU A 36 6.27 -2.42 2.87
CA LEU A 36 7.22 -1.32 3.02
C LEU A 36 6.61 -0.15 3.80
N THR A 37 5.36 0.21 3.51
CA THR A 37 4.66 1.28 4.21
C THR A 37 4.45 0.94 5.68
N CYS A 38 4.05 -0.29 6.00
CA CYS A 38 3.97 -0.78 7.38
C CYS A 38 5.32 -0.69 8.12
N ALA A 39 6.41 -1.13 7.49
CA ALA A 39 7.74 -1.05 8.08
C ALA A 39 8.17 0.41 8.34
N LEU A 40 7.83 1.34 7.44
CA LEU A 40 8.09 2.78 7.62
C LEU A 40 7.27 3.37 8.77
N VAL A 41 6.02 2.93 8.98
CA VAL A 41 5.23 3.32 10.15
C VAL A 41 5.88 2.80 11.44
N GLY A 42 6.34 1.54 11.46
CA GLY A 42 7.09 0.98 12.59
C GLY A 42 8.36 1.78 12.91
N LEU A 43 9.14 2.12 11.87
CA LEU A 43 10.32 2.96 12.01
C LEU A 43 9.98 4.34 12.59
N ALA A 44 8.93 4.99 12.09
CA ALA A 44 8.49 6.31 12.56
C ALA A 44 8.09 6.28 14.05
N ARG A 45 7.42 5.21 14.50
CA ARG A 45 7.06 5.02 15.92
C ARG A 45 8.29 4.78 16.78
N ALA A 46 9.20 3.92 16.36
CA ALA A 46 10.45 3.67 17.07
C ALA A 46 11.27 4.97 17.24
N ALA A 47 11.33 5.81 16.21
CA ALA A 47 11.98 7.12 16.27
C ALA A 47 11.31 8.10 17.27
N GLN A 48 10.03 7.89 17.58
CA GLN A 48 9.27 8.64 18.59
C GLN A 48 9.27 7.98 19.97
N ASN A 49 10.11 6.96 20.20
CA ASN A 49 10.13 6.14 21.42
C ASN A 49 8.78 5.47 21.74
N GLN A 50 7.98 5.21 20.69
CA GLN A 50 6.75 4.42 20.78
C GLN A 50 7.06 2.98 20.41
N THR A 51 6.27 2.03 20.92
CA THR A 51 6.38 0.62 20.52
C THR A 51 5.99 0.48 19.03
N PRO A 52 6.88 -0.06 18.18
CA PRO A 52 6.52 -0.48 16.83
C PRO A 52 5.59 -1.71 16.92
N ASP A 53 4.49 -1.70 16.17
CA ASP A 53 3.59 -2.85 16.01
C ASP A 53 4.18 -3.88 15.05
#